data_AF-M5TFS9-F1
#
_entry.id   AF-M5TFS9-F1
#
_cell.length_a   1.000
_cell.length_b   1.000
_cell.length_c   1.000
_cell.angle_alpha   90.00
_cell.angle_beta   90.00
_cell.angle_gamma   90.00
#
_symmetry.space_group_name_H-M   'P 1'
#
loop_
_entity.id
_entity.type
_entity.pdbx_description
1 polymer ?
#
loop_
_entity_poly.entity_id
_entity_poly.type
_entity_poly.pdbx_seq_one_letter_code
_entity_poly.pdbx_strand_id
1 'polypeptide(L)'
;MKLLLFCPLIVWMTSSVLFATEGEPIAVRSWPQGVVSIENQWGLQLAVVPSASGEFASPENVDHVVAVGGDSLDHVLSRLPNEAEVRWSEAADAPKLDPNAISVRSIDDHTLRIDVDGVCVVVVSGDGTGTFMATEADKRDVDVLVLSNVAAGKINSDPIKMLVQSWHPMFVLPLAIAEGETENPKRATTNTFAVAATDVPSGKPTAVLISQTPWEMPGDLADLFEKMEQACSESQDVFAELSVEQLNFKPANGTHTPRWNVEHMMGRQLQFFSQIYHAVDPTIPVMNLNPKQMPPDYEFAHPDWDGAEEARQMQRVSEFCRRFAYLLDGMDVNAKVPGSRWPSLRSLLIQMQRHYGEHTANTVKKFELPGWPQS
;
A
#
# COMPACT_ATOMS: atom_id res chain seq x y z
N MET A 1 41.96 -49.17 9.96
CA MET A 1 40.91 -48.88 10.95
C MET A 1 40.91 -47.37 11.23
N LYS A 2 40.09 -46.60 10.50
CA LYS A 2 39.75 -45.20 10.82
C LYS A 2 38.31 -44.98 10.32
N LEU A 3 37.35 -45.11 11.23
CA LEU A 3 35.96 -44.76 10.99
C LEU A 3 35.85 -43.23 11.10
N LEU A 4 35.50 -42.57 10.00
CA LEU A 4 35.15 -41.15 9.97
C LEU A 4 33.65 -41.03 10.30
N LEU A 5 33.35 -40.38 11.43
CA LEU A 5 31.99 -40.01 11.83
C LEU A 5 31.39 -39.05 10.78
N PHE A 6 30.30 -39.47 10.15
CA PHE A 6 29.39 -38.58 9.43
C PHE A 6 28.44 -37.93 10.44
N CYS A 7 28.55 -36.61 10.59
CA CYS A 7 27.63 -35.80 11.36
C CYS A 7 26.47 -35.40 10.45
N PRO A 8 25.21 -35.78 10.70
CA PRO A 8 24.09 -35.29 9.91
C PRO A 8 23.82 -33.83 10.31
N LEU A 9 24.07 -32.92 9.39
CA LEU A 9 23.66 -31.53 9.48
C LEU A 9 22.12 -31.52 9.42
N ILE A 10 21.47 -31.38 10.58
CA ILE A 10 20.02 -31.15 10.65
C ILE A 10 19.79 -29.71 10.20
N VAL A 11 19.48 -29.55 8.91
CA VAL A 11 18.94 -28.30 8.36
C VAL A 11 17.51 -28.17 8.89
N TRP A 12 17.32 -27.32 9.89
CA TRP A 12 16.00 -26.81 10.22
C TRP A 12 15.51 -26.00 9.02
N MET A 13 14.62 -26.58 8.23
CA MET A 13 13.78 -25.80 7.32
C MET A 13 12.78 -25.06 8.20
N THR A 14 13.15 -23.86 8.65
CA THR A 14 12.16 -22.88 9.06
C THR A 14 11.35 -22.57 7.82
N SER A 15 10.10 -23.01 7.80
CA SER A 15 9.11 -22.53 6.85
C SER A 15 9.14 -21.01 6.96
N SER A 16 9.73 -20.35 5.96
CA SER A 16 9.66 -18.91 5.83
C SER A 16 8.21 -18.62 5.52
N VAL A 17 7.45 -18.24 6.55
CA VAL A 17 6.21 -17.51 6.35
C VAL A 17 6.65 -16.30 5.53
N LEU A 18 6.23 -16.21 4.27
CA LEU A 18 6.44 -15.04 3.45
C LEU A 18 5.63 -13.92 4.11
N PHE A 19 6.28 -13.19 5.02
CA PHE A 19 5.81 -11.90 5.50
C PHE A 19 5.69 -10.98 4.28
N ALA A 20 4.72 -10.06 4.30
CA ALA A 20 4.73 -8.92 3.39
C ALA A 20 6.16 -8.36 3.41
N THR A 21 6.81 -8.35 2.25
CA THR A 21 8.17 -7.81 2.14
C THR A 21 8.10 -6.35 2.53
N GLU A 22 8.85 -5.96 3.56
CA GLU A 22 9.12 -4.55 3.87
C GLU A 22 9.36 -3.79 2.56
N GLY A 23 8.66 -2.67 2.36
CA GLY A 23 8.79 -1.86 1.15
C GLY A 23 7.62 -1.86 0.17
N GLU A 24 6.43 -2.35 0.51
CA GLU A 24 5.24 -2.00 -0.29
C GLU A 24 4.97 -0.48 -0.21
N PRO A 25 4.58 0.17 -1.32
CA PRO A 25 4.41 1.62 -1.32
C PRO A 25 3.13 2.02 -0.57
N ILE A 26 3.28 2.90 0.42
CA ILE A 26 2.17 3.60 1.06
C ILE A 26 1.79 4.86 0.24
N ALA A 27 0.54 5.29 0.36
CA ALA A 27 0.10 6.59 -0.11
C ALA A 27 -0.01 7.58 1.05
N VAL A 28 0.70 8.69 0.94
CA VAL A 28 0.52 9.87 1.80
C VAL A 28 -0.30 10.88 1.02
N ARG A 29 -1.50 11.21 1.50
CA ARG A 29 -2.40 12.17 0.83
C ARG A 29 -2.61 13.43 1.64
N SER A 30 -2.62 14.56 0.95
CA SER A 30 -2.98 15.85 1.54
C SER A 30 -4.46 16.15 1.29
N TRP A 31 -5.09 16.71 2.31
CA TRP A 31 -6.47 17.17 2.29
C TRP A 31 -6.52 18.62 2.77
N PRO A 32 -7.65 19.32 2.55
CA PRO A 32 -7.85 20.67 3.09
C PRO A 32 -7.57 20.75 4.59
N GLN A 33 -7.23 21.96 5.04
CA GLN A 33 -7.00 22.28 6.47
C GLN A 33 -5.82 21.51 7.11
N GLY A 34 -4.85 21.05 6.31
CA GLY A 34 -3.64 20.41 6.83
C GLY A 34 -3.84 18.95 7.28
N VAL A 35 -5.00 18.37 6.96
CA VAL A 35 -5.28 16.95 7.19
C VAL A 35 -4.43 16.11 6.23
N VAL A 36 -3.87 15.02 6.75
CA VAL A 36 -3.11 14.04 5.96
C VAL A 36 -3.72 12.66 6.18
N SER A 37 -3.83 11.85 5.13
CA SER A 37 -4.16 10.43 5.26
C SER A 37 -3.00 9.56 4.82
N ILE A 38 -2.83 8.42 5.49
CA ILE A 38 -1.85 7.39 5.17
C ILE A 38 -2.62 6.12 4.86
N GLU A 39 -2.38 5.56 3.68
CA GLU A 39 -3.00 4.31 3.24
C GLU A 39 -1.92 3.30 2.82
N ASN A 40 -2.05 2.06 3.27
CA ASN A 40 -1.11 0.99 2.98
C ASN A 40 -1.68 -0.03 1.97
N GLN A 41 -0.88 -1.02 1.58
CA GLN A 41 -1.30 -1.98 0.55
C GLN A 41 -2.37 -2.96 1.05
N TRP A 42 -2.56 -3.06 2.36
CA TRP A 42 -3.60 -3.87 2.99
C TRP A 42 -4.96 -3.17 3.07
N GLY A 43 -5.03 -1.94 2.57
CA GLY A 43 -6.23 -1.11 2.54
C GLY A 43 -6.55 -0.45 3.88
N LEU A 44 -5.61 -0.44 4.83
CA LEU A 44 -5.76 0.29 6.08
C LEU A 44 -5.55 1.78 5.84
N GLN A 45 -6.46 2.61 6.34
CA GLN A 45 -6.46 4.06 6.15
C GLN A 45 -6.53 4.81 7.47
N LEU A 46 -5.48 5.57 7.76
CA LEU A 46 -5.39 6.45 8.92
C LEU A 46 -5.43 7.91 8.46
N ALA A 47 -6.35 8.71 9.00
CA ALA A 47 -6.31 10.16 8.87
C ALA A 47 -5.71 10.81 10.12
N VAL A 48 -4.88 11.83 9.90
CA VAL A 48 -4.26 12.65 10.93
C VAL A 48 -4.74 14.09 10.76
N VAL A 49 -5.42 14.62 11.77
CA VAL A 49 -5.85 16.01 11.84
C VAL A 49 -4.86 16.83 12.66
N PRO A 50 -4.61 18.11 12.30
CA PRO A 50 -3.51 18.88 12.90
C PRO A 50 -3.78 19.37 14.33
N SER A 51 -5.01 19.23 14.86
CA SER A 51 -5.33 19.57 16.25
C SER A 51 -6.56 18.80 16.72
N ALA A 52 -6.63 18.48 18.02
CA ALA A 52 -7.82 17.89 18.64
C ALA A 52 -8.99 18.88 18.79
N SER A 53 -8.73 20.19 18.68
CA SER A 53 -9.71 21.24 19.02
C SER A 53 -10.47 21.84 17.83
N GLY A 54 -10.18 21.40 16.61
CA GLY A 54 -10.77 21.94 15.39
C GLY A 54 -11.81 21.02 14.75
N GLU A 55 -12.74 21.62 14.00
CA GLU A 55 -13.62 20.87 13.10
C GLU A 55 -12.90 20.66 11.77
N PHE A 56 -12.54 19.41 11.49
CA PHE A 56 -11.86 19.02 10.26
C PHE A 56 -12.77 18.12 9.43
N ALA A 57 -12.82 18.37 8.13
CA ALA A 57 -13.44 17.42 7.21
C ALA A 57 -12.56 16.18 7.14
N SER A 58 -13.01 15.08 7.73
CA SER A 58 -12.35 13.79 7.56
C SER A 58 -12.49 13.36 6.10
N PRO A 59 -11.44 12.78 5.49
CA PRO A 59 -11.59 12.06 4.24
C PRO A 59 -12.66 10.97 4.38
N GLU A 60 -13.38 10.70 3.29
CA GLU A 60 -14.33 9.59 3.25
C GLU A 60 -13.58 8.26 3.37
N ASN A 61 -14.22 7.26 3.99
CA ASN A 61 -13.75 5.87 4.07
C ASN A 61 -12.39 5.66 4.77
N VAL A 62 -12.08 6.47 5.79
CA VAL A 62 -10.94 6.19 6.69
C VAL A 62 -11.34 5.22 7.79
N ASP A 63 -10.45 4.30 8.15
CA ASP A 63 -10.69 3.35 9.24
C ASP A 63 -10.54 4.01 10.61
N HIS A 64 -9.64 4.99 10.72
CA HIS A 64 -9.44 5.74 11.96
C HIS A 64 -8.95 7.17 11.75
N VAL A 65 -9.29 8.05 12.69
CA VAL A 65 -8.85 9.45 12.72
C VAL A 65 -8.14 9.72 14.03
N VAL A 66 -6.91 10.23 13.95
CA VAL A 66 -6.12 10.68 15.10
C VAL A 66 -5.84 12.18 14.99
N ALA A 67 -5.70 12.84 16.15
CA ALA A 67 -5.37 14.25 16.22
C ALA A 67 -3.99 14.47 16.81
N VAL A 68 -3.22 15.39 16.23
CA VAL A 68 -2.00 15.86 16.87
C VAL A 68 -2.35 16.73 18.08
N GLY A 69 -1.64 16.54 19.21
CA GLY A 69 -1.88 17.27 20.46
C GLY A 69 -3.14 16.84 21.22
N GLY A 70 -3.66 15.65 20.94
CA GLY A 70 -4.67 14.98 21.77
C GLY A 70 -4.03 14.21 22.94
N ASP A 71 -4.71 13.14 23.37
CA ASP A 71 -4.16 12.23 24.37
C ASP A 71 -2.86 11.57 23.88
N SER A 72 -2.03 11.11 24.81
CA SER A 72 -0.83 10.32 24.46
C SER A 72 -1.27 9.03 23.75
N LEU A 73 -0.88 8.87 22.48
CA LEU A 73 -1.19 7.70 21.68
C LEU A 73 0.01 6.75 21.69
N ASP A 74 -0.25 5.47 21.94
CA ASP A 74 0.61 4.36 21.55
C ASP A 74 -0.33 3.23 21.10
N HIS A 75 -0.72 3.25 19.83
CA HIS A 75 -1.81 2.44 19.29
C HIS A 75 -1.45 1.83 17.95
N VAL A 76 -2.22 0.81 17.57
CA VAL A 76 -2.04 0.05 16.34
C VAL A 76 -3.40 -0.09 15.66
N LEU A 77 -3.44 0.28 14.38
CA LEU A 77 -4.53 -0.03 13.46
C LEU A 77 -4.17 -1.32 12.71
N SER A 78 -4.93 -2.39 12.90
CA SER A 78 -4.59 -3.72 12.37
C SER A 78 -5.81 -4.47 11.85
N ARG A 79 -5.58 -5.45 10.97
CA ARG A 79 -6.58 -6.42 10.53
C ARG A 79 -5.86 -7.68 10.08
N LEU A 80 -5.95 -8.74 10.89
CA LEU A 80 -5.34 -10.01 10.54
C LEU A 80 -6.08 -10.66 9.36
N PRO A 81 -5.42 -11.56 8.60
CA PRO A 81 -6.08 -12.29 7.53
C PRO A 81 -7.34 -13.04 8.02
N ASN A 82 -8.36 -13.11 7.15
CA ASN A 82 -9.69 -13.67 7.44
C ASN A 82 -10.51 -12.90 8.50
N GLU A 83 -9.98 -11.86 9.15
CA GLU A 83 -10.78 -10.99 10.01
C GLU A 83 -11.60 -10.02 9.15
N ALA A 84 -12.89 -9.84 9.46
CA ALA A 84 -13.76 -8.95 8.69
C ALA A 84 -13.51 -7.47 8.99
N GLU A 85 -13.21 -7.14 10.25
CA GLU A 85 -13.17 -5.77 10.76
C GLU A 85 -11.74 -5.31 11.05
N VAL A 86 -11.50 -4.02 10.82
CA VAL A 86 -10.29 -3.32 11.25
C VAL A 86 -10.39 -3.03 12.75
N ARG A 87 -9.28 -3.19 13.48
CA ARG A 87 -9.19 -2.93 14.92
C ARG A 87 -8.24 -1.79 15.21
N TRP A 88 -8.66 -0.90 16.11
CA TRP A 88 -7.81 0.10 16.74
C TRP A 88 -7.60 -0.30 18.20
N SER A 89 -6.36 -0.58 18.57
CA SER A 89 -6.01 -1.08 19.91
C SER A 89 -4.77 -0.39 20.45
N GLU A 90 -4.64 -0.31 21.77
CA GLU A 90 -3.37 0.07 22.39
C GLU A 90 -2.25 -0.88 21.94
N ALA A 91 -1.04 -0.36 21.75
CA ALA A 91 0.09 -1.13 21.26
C ALA A 91 0.46 -2.31 22.18
N ALA A 92 0.20 -2.18 23.49
CA ALA A 92 0.41 -3.25 24.46
C ALA A 92 -0.53 -4.46 24.25
N ASP A 93 -1.73 -4.22 23.71
CA ASP A 93 -2.77 -5.21 23.48
C ASP A 93 -2.82 -5.68 22.02
N ALA A 94 -2.12 -4.99 21.12
CA ALA A 94 -2.10 -5.28 19.70
C ALA A 94 -1.51 -6.67 19.40
N PRO A 95 -2.00 -7.37 18.35
CA PRO A 95 -1.41 -8.61 17.90
C PRO A 95 0.07 -8.40 17.55
N LYS A 96 0.97 -9.13 18.21
CA LYS A 96 2.43 -9.00 18.00
C LYS A 96 2.92 -9.35 16.58
N LEU A 97 2.05 -9.87 15.72
CA LEU A 97 2.41 -10.52 14.46
C LEU A 97 1.62 -9.97 13.26
N ASP A 98 1.05 -8.77 13.32
CA ASP A 98 0.49 -8.14 12.11
C ASP A 98 1.59 -7.31 11.41
N PRO A 99 2.24 -7.83 10.35
CA PRO A 99 3.28 -7.08 9.64
C PRO A 99 2.74 -5.90 8.85
N ASN A 100 1.42 -5.77 8.71
CA ASN A 100 0.77 -4.78 7.86
C ASN A 100 0.01 -3.73 8.67
N ALA A 101 0.19 -3.72 9.98
CA ALA A 101 -0.49 -2.79 10.84
C ALA A 101 0.13 -1.38 10.74
N ILE A 102 -0.70 -0.37 10.96
CA ILE A 102 -0.25 1.03 11.09
C ILE A 102 -0.05 1.32 12.57
N SER A 103 1.19 1.49 12.99
CA SER A 103 1.54 1.86 14.36
C SER A 103 1.57 3.37 14.49
N VAL A 104 0.96 3.92 15.54
CA VAL A 104 0.85 5.37 15.77
C VAL A 104 1.30 5.69 17.19
N ARG A 105 2.25 6.60 17.32
CA ARG A 105 2.77 7.04 18.61
C ARG A 105 2.93 8.54 18.70
N SER A 106 2.44 9.12 19.80
CA SER A 106 2.73 10.50 20.19
C SER A 106 4.17 10.61 20.66
N ILE A 107 4.94 11.51 20.03
CA ILE A 107 6.29 11.87 20.49
C ILE A 107 6.20 13.04 21.49
N ASP A 108 5.40 14.05 21.15
CA ASP A 108 5.04 15.19 21.98
C ASP A 108 3.69 15.76 21.53
N ASP A 109 3.26 16.87 22.14
CA ASP A 109 1.97 17.54 21.87
C ASP A 109 1.83 18.07 20.42
N HIS A 110 2.90 18.03 19.63
CA HIS A 110 2.92 18.56 18.26
C HIS A 110 3.37 17.54 17.22
N THR A 111 3.70 16.31 17.62
CA THR A 111 4.37 15.35 16.75
C THR A 111 3.83 13.94 16.92
N LEU A 112 3.39 13.35 15.81
CA LEU A 112 3.06 11.93 15.71
C LEU A 112 4.10 11.21 14.87
N ARG A 113 4.51 10.02 15.30
CA ARG A 113 5.26 9.05 14.50
C ARG A 113 4.31 7.93 14.07
N ILE A 114 4.39 7.57 12.80
CA ILE A 114 3.55 6.56 12.17
C ILE A 114 4.46 5.61 11.42
N ASP A 115 4.44 4.33 11.79
CA ASP A 115 5.27 3.29 11.19
C ASP A 115 4.36 2.27 10.48
N VAL A 116 4.62 2.00 9.20
CA VAL A 116 3.83 1.08 8.36
C VAL A 116 4.64 0.58 7.17
N ASP A 117 4.59 -0.72 6.86
CA ASP A 117 5.25 -1.35 5.69
C ASP A 117 6.75 -1.02 5.55
N GLY A 118 7.43 -0.77 6.68
CA GLY A 118 8.84 -0.36 6.74
C GLY A 118 9.08 1.14 6.48
N VAL A 119 8.02 1.93 6.28
CA VAL A 119 8.06 3.38 6.11
C VAL A 119 7.73 4.09 7.43
N CYS A 120 8.56 5.05 7.82
CA CYS A 120 8.29 5.95 8.93
C CYS A 120 7.85 7.33 8.45
N VAL A 121 6.62 7.70 8.80
CA VAL A 121 6.04 9.03 8.59
C VAL A 121 5.99 9.78 9.91
N VAL A 122 6.59 10.97 9.95
CA VAL A 122 6.47 11.90 11.07
C VAL A 122 5.55 13.05 10.66
N VAL A 123 4.47 13.25 11.40
CA VAL A 123 3.52 14.36 11.18
C VAL A 123 3.71 15.39 12.27
N VAL A 124 4.10 16.61 11.86
CA VAL A 124 4.28 17.75 12.75
C VAL A 124 3.17 18.76 12.52
N SER A 125 2.46 19.09 13.60
CA SER A 125 1.51 20.20 13.64
C SER A 125 2.17 21.49 14.11
N GLY A 126 1.57 22.63 13.75
CA GLY A 126 2.09 23.97 14.09
C GLY A 126 3.03 24.55 13.03
N ASP A 127 3.58 25.72 13.32
CA ASP A 127 4.42 26.49 12.38
C ASP A 127 5.90 26.07 12.37
N GLY A 128 6.24 24.99 13.08
CA GLY A 128 7.59 24.45 13.21
C GLY A 128 8.50 25.26 14.13
N THR A 129 7.97 26.20 14.92
CA THR A 129 8.77 27.02 15.86
C THR A 129 8.84 26.46 17.28
N GLY A 130 8.12 25.36 17.56
CA GLY A 130 8.10 24.70 18.86
C GLY A 130 9.41 23.98 19.20
N THR A 131 9.63 23.76 20.50
CA THR A 131 10.71 22.88 20.97
C THR A 131 10.25 21.44 20.85
N PHE A 132 10.92 20.66 20.00
CA PHE A 132 10.61 19.24 19.79
C PHE A 132 11.35 18.38 20.80
N MET A 133 10.63 17.49 21.49
CA MET A 133 11.19 16.64 22.56
C MET A 133 11.49 15.21 22.07
N ALA A 134 11.78 15.05 20.78
CA ALA A 134 12.10 13.75 20.19
C ALA A 134 13.46 13.21 20.69
N THR A 135 13.48 11.95 21.09
CA THR A 135 14.72 11.23 21.41
C THR A 135 15.49 10.87 20.13
N GLU A 136 16.77 10.51 20.25
CA GLU A 136 17.53 9.99 19.10
C GLU A 136 16.96 8.68 18.56
N ALA A 137 16.22 7.92 19.38
CA ALA A 137 15.52 6.74 18.89
C ALA A 137 14.34 7.12 17.98
N ASP A 138 13.61 8.19 18.31
CA ASP A 138 12.46 8.65 17.55
C ASP A 138 12.85 9.23 16.18
N LYS A 139 14.04 9.83 16.08
CA LYS A 139 14.54 10.49 14.88
C LYS A 139 15.16 9.55 13.85
N ARG A 140 15.31 8.26 14.18
CA ARG A 140 15.88 7.29 13.25
C ARG A 140 14.90 6.92 12.16
N ASP A 141 15.46 6.74 10.97
CA ASP A 141 14.82 6.12 9.82
C ASP A 141 13.54 6.84 9.36
N VAL A 142 13.48 8.17 9.47
CA VAL A 142 12.33 8.93 8.97
C VAL A 142 12.38 9.02 7.45
N ASP A 143 11.38 8.45 6.78
CA ASP A 143 11.25 8.57 5.34
C ASP A 143 10.53 9.86 4.95
N VAL A 144 9.48 10.21 5.69
CA VAL A 144 8.59 11.33 5.35
C VAL A 144 8.37 12.23 6.55
N LEU A 145 8.69 13.51 6.40
CA LEU A 145 8.29 14.56 7.34
C LEU A 145 7.15 15.38 6.76
N VAL A 146 5.95 15.22 7.32
CA VAL A 146 4.75 15.99 6.96
C VAL A 146 4.64 17.21 7.87
N LEU A 147 4.52 18.39 7.26
CA LEU A 147 4.37 19.66 7.97
C LEU A 147 2.96 20.21 7.72
N SER A 148 2.00 19.84 8.58
CA SER A 148 0.57 20.07 8.34
C SER A 148 0.19 21.55 8.22
N ASN A 149 0.89 22.45 8.91
CA ASN A 149 0.59 23.89 8.97
C ASN A 149 1.75 24.78 8.45
N VAL A 150 2.66 24.23 7.63
CA VAL A 150 3.75 24.99 7.01
C VAL A 150 3.50 25.17 5.52
N ALA A 151 3.47 26.43 5.06
CA ALA A 151 3.32 26.76 3.64
C ALA A 151 4.63 26.48 2.89
N ALA A 152 4.53 26.11 1.61
CA ALA A 152 5.69 25.81 0.76
C ALA A 152 6.76 26.93 0.79
N GLY A 153 6.35 28.20 0.77
CA GLY A 153 7.27 29.35 0.84
C GLY A 153 8.06 29.46 2.15
N LYS A 154 7.63 28.80 3.23
CA LYS A 154 8.29 28.82 4.55
C LYS A 154 9.27 27.65 4.74
N ILE A 155 9.38 26.72 3.80
CA ILE A 155 10.25 25.54 3.94
C ILE A 155 11.73 25.91 4.13
N ASN A 156 12.14 27.08 3.64
CA ASN A 156 13.50 27.60 3.76
C ASN A 156 13.73 28.48 5.00
N SER A 157 12.73 28.64 5.87
CA SER A 157 12.90 29.36 7.14
C SER A 157 13.81 28.58 8.09
N ASP A 158 14.54 29.30 8.96
CA ASP A 158 15.50 28.68 9.87
C ASP A 158 14.86 27.64 10.83
N PRO A 159 13.67 27.88 11.41
CA PRO A 159 13.01 26.87 12.25
C PRO A 159 12.74 25.57 11.49
N ILE A 160 12.25 25.66 10.26
CA ILE A 160 11.96 24.48 9.43
C ILE A 160 13.25 23.78 8.98
N LYS A 161 14.30 24.52 8.65
CA LYS A 161 15.61 23.93 8.33
C LYS A 161 16.18 23.18 9.52
N MET A 162 16.10 23.73 10.73
CA MET A 162 16.54 23.06 11.96
C MET A 162 15.72 21.80 12.23
N LEU A 163 14.41 21.85 12.01
CA LEU A 163 13.53 20.70 12.14
C LEU A 163 13.89 19.60 11.12
N VAL A 164 14.01 19.95 9.84
CA VAL A 164 14.40 18.98 8.79
C VAL A 164 15.78 18.39 9.08
N GLN A 165 16.72 19.20 9.57
CA GLN A 165 18.05 18.73 9.97
C GLN A 165 18.02 17.82 11.19
N SER A 166 17.06 17.94 12.11
CA SER A 166 17.02 17.06 13.28
C SER A 166 16.45 15.68 12.93
N TRP A 167 15.41 15.63 12.09
CA TRP A 167 14.75 14.39 11.69
C TRP A 167 15.43 13.65 10.52
N HIS A 168 16.29 14.33 9.76
CA HIS A 168 16.97 13.76 8.58
C HIS A 168 16.04 13.02 7.59
N PRO A 169 14.87 13.56 7.23
CA PRO A 169 13.89 12.82 6.44
C PRO A 169 14.35 12.68 4.98
N MET A 170 13.90 11.64 4.29
CA MET A 170 14.09 11.56 2.83
C MET A 170 13.23 12.59 2.09
N PHE A 171 11.97 12.72 2.49
CA PHE A 171 10.99 13.62 1.89
C PHE A 171 10.40 14.58 2.92
N VAL A 172 10.13 15.82 2.48
CA VAL A 172 9.45 16.83 3.30
C VAL A 172 8.21 17.31 2.55
N LEU A 173 7.04 17.18 3.19
CA LEU A 173 5.73 17.49 2.60
C LEU A 173 5.10 18.67 3.35
N PRO A 174 5.28 19.92 2.89
CA PRO A 174 4.57 21.08 3.45
C PRO A 174 3.12 21.13 2.94
N LEU A 175 2.15 21.07 3.85
CA LEU A 175 0.72 20.93 3.47
C LEU A 175 -0.09 22.23 3.59
N ALA A 176 0.47 23.32 4.11
CA ALA A 176 -0.37 24.50 4.36
C ALA A 176 -0.80 25.22 3.09
N ILE A 177 -2.03 25.71 3.18
CA ILE A 177 -2.72 26.52 2.18
C ILE A 177 -2.05 27.89 2.10
N ALA A 178 -1.40 28.21 0.97
CA ALA A 178 -1.21 29.60 0.60
C ALA A 178 -1.08 29.73 -0.93
N GLU A 179 -2.01 30.52 -1.48
CA GLU A 179 -1.90 31.18 -2.76
C GLU A 179 -0.59 31.98 -2.83
N GLY A 180 0.15 31.79 -3.92
CA GLY A 180 1.43 32.46 -4.13
C GLY A 180 2.45 31.47 -4.66
N GLU A 181 2.60 31.48 -5.98
CA GLU A 181 3.59 30.69 -6.72
C GLU A 181 4.97 30.82 -6.09
N THR A 182 5.51 29.72 -5.56
CA THR A 182 6.94 29.60 -5.34
C THR A 182 7.59 29.25 -6.68
N GLU A 183 8.58 30.02 -7.09
CA GLU A 183 9.42 29.68 -8.24
C GLU A 183 10.19 28.39 -7.95
N ASN A 184 9.91 27.33 -8.71
CA ASN A 184 10.65 26.05 -8.80
C ASN A 184 10.54 24.97 -7.69
N PRO A 185 9.35 24.54 -7.28
CA PRO A 185 9.14 23.16 -6.83
C PRO A 185 8.73 22.23 -8.00
N LYS A 186 9.15 20.96 -7.99
CA LYS A 186 8.47 19.89 -8.76
C LYS A 186 7.04 19.81 -8.21
N ARG A 187 6.10 20.53 -8.82
CA ARG A 187 4.70 20.59 -8.39
C ARG A 187 4.05 19.26 -8.76
N ALA A 188 3.72 18.42 -7.78
CA ALA A 188 2.84 17.29 -8.06
C ALA A 188 1.44 17.87 -8.35
N THR A 189 0.81 17.39 -9.42
CA THR A 189 -0.53 17.82 -9.86
C THR A 189 -1.66 17.22 -9.01
N THR A 190 -1.31 16.39 -8.03
CA THR A 190 -2.22 15.48 -7.33
C THR A 190 -2.05 15.62 -5.83
N ASN A 191 -3.04 15.17 -5.07
CA ASN A 191 -2.97 15.17 -3.62
C ASN A 191 -2.29 13.93 -3.03
N THR A 192 -1.73 13.04 -3.84
CA THR A 192 -1.22 11.74 -3.41
C THR A 192 0.27 11.63 -3.71
N PHE A 193 1.06 11.20 -2.73
CA PHE A 193 2.48 10.90 -2.88
C PHE A 193 2.72 9.43 -2.50
N ALA A 194 3.45 8.70 -3.34
CA ALA A 194 3.85 7.32 -3.09
C ALA A 194 5.18 7.30 -2.34
N VAL A 195 5.28 6.46 -1.31
CA VAL A 195 6.52 6.26 -0.55
C VAL A 195 6.68 4.79 -0.26
N ALA A 196 7.85 4.23 -0.50
CA ALA A 196 8.21 2.87 -0.13
C ALA A 196 9.47 2.89 0.73
N ALA A 197 9.62 1.87 1.58
CA ALA A 197 10.83 1.68 2.37
C ALA A 197 12.03 1.52 1.43
N THR A 198 13.18 2.11 1.79
CA THR A 198 14.39 1.99 0.99
C THR A 198 15.64 1.90 1.85
N ASP A 199 16.52 0.97 1.49
CA ASP A 199 17.83 0.81 2.12
C ASP A 199 18.85 1.88 1.65
N VAL A 200 18.46 2.75 0.72
CA VAL A 200 19.37 3.79 0.20
C VAL A 200 19.53 4.86 1.27
N PRO A 201 20.78 5.14 1.73
CA PRO A 201 21.02 6.15 2.74
C PRO A 201 20.37 7.47 2.34
N SER A 202 19.67 8.10 3.27
CA SER A 202 18.99 9.36 3.01
C SER A 202 20.00 10.39 2.48
N GLY A 203 19.76 10.84 1.25
CA GLY A 203 20.49 11.94 0.65
C GLY A 203 20.09 13.26 1.28
N LYS A 204 20.29 14.37 0.56
CA LYS A 204 19.70 15.64 0.96
C LYS A 204 18.15 15.51 0.95
N PRO A 205 17.44 15.90 2.02
CA PRO A 205 15.99 15.88 2.05
C PRO A 205 15.38 16.58 0.83
N THR A 206 14.38 15.96 0.20
CA THR A 206 13.69 16.49 -0.97
C THR A 206 12.32 17.02 -0.56
N ALA A 207 12.07 18.30 -0.83
CA ALA A 207 10.75 18.88 -0.66
C ALA A 207 9.81 18.41 -1.78
N VAL A 208 8.66 17.84 -1.42
CA VAL A 208 7.62 17.40 -2.36
C VAL A 208 6.36 18.20 -2.10
N LEU A 209 5.89 18.92 -3.12
CA LEU A 209 4.62 19.64 -3.04
C LEU A 209 3.52 18.80 -3.67
N ILE A 210 2.50 18.50 -2.87
CA ILE A 210 1.26 17.85 -3.31
C ILE A 210 0.08 18.82 -3.19
N SER A 211 -0.92 18.63 -4.06
CA SER A 211 -2.19 19.36 -4.04
C SER A 211 -3.06 18.93 -2.85
N GLN A 212 -4.14 19.65 -2.58
CA GLN A 212 -5.21 19.21 -1.67
C GLN A 212 -6.43 18.67 -2.43
N THR A 213 -6.41 18.80 -3.76
CA THR A 213 -7.48 18.31 -4.65
C THR A 213 -7.12 16.91 -5.15
N PRO A 214 -7.99 15.91 -4.91
CA PRO A 214 -7.84 14.59 -5.50
C PRO A 214 -7.66 14.66 -7.01
N TRP A 215 -6.78 13.82 -7.55
CA TRP A 215 -6.67 13.67 -9.00
C TRP A 215 -7.88 12.92 -9.53
N GLU A 216 -8.51 13.48 -10.54
CA GLU A 216 -9.60 12.83 -11.26
C GLU A 216 -9.06 12.15 -12.52
N MET A 217 -9.39 10.88 -12.67
CA MET A 217 -8.97 10.11 -13.84
C MET A 217 -9.67 10.64 -15.10
N PRO A 218 -8.93 10.94 -16.19
CA PRO A 218 -9.54 11.53 -17.37
C PRO A 218 -10.33 10.51 -18.21
N GLY A 219 -11.57 10.89 -18.58
CA GLY A 219 -12.42 10.30 -19.64
C GLY A 219 -12.13 8.84 -20.01
N ASP A 220 -11.61 8.61 -21.21
CA ASP A 220 -11.31 7.28 -21.76
C ASP A 220 -10.52 6.35 -20.81
N LEU A 221 -9.63 6.91 -19.98
CA LEU A 221 -8.87 6.11 -19.01
C LEU A 221 -9.77 5.64 -17.87
N ALA A 222 -10.67 6.51 -17.39
CA ALA A 222 -11.67 6.16 -16.37
C ALA A 222 -12.55 5.01 -16.84
N ASP A 223 -13.13 5.11 -18.04
CA ASP A 223 -13.98 4.06 -18.62
C ASP A 223 -13.28 2.69 -18.73
N LEU A 224 -11.96 2.69 -19.01
CA LEU A 224 -11.17 1.46 -19.14
C LEU A 224 -10.85 0.86 -17.78
N PHE A 225 -10.53 1.68 -16.78
CA PHE A 225 -10.33 1.22 -15.41
C PHE A 225 -11.61 0.71 -14.79
N GLU A 226 -12.75 1.41 -14.94
CA GLU A 226 -14.04 0.97 -14.41
C GLU A 226 -14.40 -0.43 -14.93
N LYS A 227 -14.16 -0.71 -16.21
CA LYS A 227 -14.39 -2.04 -16.80
C LYS A 227 -13.47 -3.12 -16.21
N MET A 228 -12.21 -2.77 -15.94
CA MET A 228 -11.25 -3.69 -15.31
C MET A 228 -11.63 -3.95 -13.84
N GLU A 229 -11.96 -2.89 -13.09
CA GLU A 229 -12.38 -2.93 -11.70
C GLU A 229 -13.70 -3.72 -11.55
N GLN A 230 -14.66 -3.54 -12.46
CA GLN A 230 -15.89 -4.31 -12.50
C GLN A 230 -15.62 -5.81 -12.71
N ALA A 231 -14.73 -6.19 -13.64
CA ALA A 231 -14.38 -7.60 -13.85
C ALA A 231 -13.64 -8.21 -12.63
N CYS A 232 -12.85 -7.40 -11.93
CA CYS A 232 -12.25 -7.79 -10.66
C CYS A 232 -13.34 -8.02 -9.59
N SER A 233 -14.28 -7.09 -9.43
CA SER A 233 -15.42 -7.21 -8.51
C SER A 233 -16.27 -8.46 -8.76
N GLU A 234 -16.62 -8.74 -10.01
CA GLU A 234 -17.37 -9.95 -10.38
C GLU A 234 -16.61 -11.24 -10.01
N SER A 235 -15.28 -11.19 -10.07
CA SER A 235 -14.44 -12.30 -9.63
C SER A 235 -14.42 -12.39 -8.10
N GLN A 236 -14.32 -11.27 -7.39
CA GLN A 236 -14.42 -11.22 -5.93
C GLN A 236 -15.70 -11.89 -5.44
N ASP A 237 -16.85 -11.59 -6.05
CA ASP A 237 -18.14 -12.19 -5.69
C ASP A 237 -18.13 -13.73 -5.76
N VAL A 238 -17.47 -14.29 -6.79
CA VAL A 238 -17.36 -15.75 -6.95
C VAL A 238 -16.42 -16.37 -5.93
N PHE A 239 -15.27 -15.73 -5.69
CA PHE A 239 -14.24 -16.29 -4.82
C PHE A 239 -14.59 -16.11 -3.33
N ALA A 240 -15.30 -15.05 -2.95
CA ALA A 240 -15.69 -14.74 -1.58
C ALA A 240 -16.48 -15.89 -0.90
N GLU A 241 -17.23 -16.65 -1.69
CA GLU A 241 -18.07 -17.76 -1.22
C GLU A 241 -17.30 -19.07 -1.03
N LEU A 242 -16.03 -19.14 -1.44
CA LEU A 242 -15.27 -20.39 -1.40
C LEU A 242 -14.65 -20.65 -0.03
N SER A 243 -14.81 -21.89 0.45
CA SER A 243 -14.08 -22.33 1.65
C SER A 243 -12.60 -22.54 1.36
N VAL A 244 -11.79 -22.61 2.42
CA VAL A 244 -10.35 -22.96 2.33
C VAL A 244 -10.13 -24.26 1.57
N GLU A 245 -10.96 -25.28 1.82
CA GLU A 245 -10.86 -26.59 1.15
C GLU A 245 -11.17 -26.49 -0.34
N GLN A 246 -12.20 -25.72 -0.71
CA GLN A 246 -12.57 -25.46 -2.10
C GLN A 246 -11.48 -24.68 -2.84
N LEU A 247 -10.91 -23.64 -2.22
CA LEU A 247 -9.77 -22.90 -2.78
C LEU A 247 -8.57 -23.80 -3.06
N ASN A 248 -8.30 -24.73 -2.15
CA ASN A 248 -7.18 -25.66 -2.21
C ASN A 248 -7.47 -26.93 -3.02
N PHE A 249 -8.67 -27.06 -3.60
CA PHE A 249 -9.04 -28.24 -4.40
C PHE A 249 -8.05 -28.43 -5.57
N LYS A 250 -7.50 -29.65 -5.67
CA LYS A 250 -6.56 -30.06 -6.72
C LYS A 250 -7.29 -30.93 -7.75
N PRO A 251 -7.68 -30.38 -8.92
CA PRO A 251 -8.44 -31.13 -9.91
C PRO A 251 -7.66 -32.32 -10.47
N ALA A 252 -8.30 -33.50 -10.54
CA ALA A 252 -7.67 -34.71 -11.10
C ALA A 252 -7.34 -34.61 -12.60
N ASN A 253 -7.98 -33.67 -13.32
CA ASN A 253 -7.73 -33.41 -14.74
C ASN A 253 -6.46 -32.58 -15.00
N GLY A 254 -5.69 -32.24 -13.95
CA GLY A 254 -4.42 -31.52 -14.06
C GLY A 254 -4.55 -30.01 -14.31
N THR A 255 -5.77 -29.45 -14.25
CA THR A 255 -5.96 -27.99 -14.28
C THR A 255 -5.52 -27.33 -12.97
N HIS A 256 -5.22 -26.03 -13.01
CA HIS A 256 -4.85 -25.25 -11.84
C HIS A 256 -5.94 -25.27 -10.76
N THR A 257 -5.58 -25.05 -9.49
CA THR A 257 -6.55 -24.94 -8.39
C THR A 257 -7.35 -23.63 -8.47
N PRO A 258 -8.50 -23.50 -7.79
CA PRO A 258 -9.14 -22.21 -7.62
C PRO A 258 -8.19 -21.16 -7.01
N ARG A 259 -7.46 -21.48 -5.92
CA ARG A 259 -6.48 -20.56 -5.32
C ARG A 259 -5.43 -20.06 -6.32
N TRP A 260 -4.89 -20.95 -7.14
CA TRP A 260 -3.95 -20.54 -8.18
C TRP A 260 -4.55 -19.50 -9.12
N ASN A 261 -5.83 -19.64 -9.48
CA ASN A 261 -6.47 -18.70 -10.40
C ASN A 261 -6.61 -17.31 -9.77
N VAL A 262 -6.99 -17.20 -8.49
CA VAL A 262 -7.04 -15.90 -7.81
C VAL A 262 -5.64 -15.29 -7.65
N GLU A 263 -4.67 -16.06 -7.15
CA GLU A 263 -3.29 -15.61 -7.00
C GLU A 263 -2.68 -15.16 -8.35
N HIS A 264 -3.00 -15.88 -9.44
CA HIS A 264 -2.55 -15.54 -10.77
C HIS A 264 -3.21 -14.27 -11.34
N MET A 265 -4.52 -14.10 -11.15
CA MET A 265 -5.25 -12.91 -11.58
C MET A 265 -4.67 -11.65 -10.92
N MET A 266 -4.68 -11.62 -9.60
CA MET A 266 -4.18 -10.48 -8.83
C MET A 266 -2.67 -10.26 -9.04
N GLY A 267 -1.88 -11.33 -9.06
CA GLY A 267 -0.43 -11.25 -9.23
C GLY A 267 -0.01 -10.68 -10.58
N ARG A 268 -0.76 -10.96 -11.66
CA ARG A 268 -0.50 -10.37 -12.99
C ARG A 268 -0.86 -8.90 -13.05
N GLN A 269 -2.02 -8.52 -12.52
CA GLN A 269 -2.42 -7.12 -12.46
C GLN A 269 -1.38 -6.30 -11.68
N LEU A 270 -1.04 -6.73 -10.46
CA LEU A 270 -0.06 -6.05 -9.61
C LEU A 270 1.29 -5.88 -10.31
N GLN A 271 1.78 -6.95 -10.97
CA GLN A 271 3.05 -6.89 -11.68
C GLN A 271 3.03 -5.91 -12.85
N PHE A 272 1.99 -5.91 -13.68
CA PHE A 272 1.96 -5.02 -14.84
C PHE A 272 1.88 -3.55 -14.44
N PHE A 273 1.04 -3.21 -13.46
CA PHE A 273 0.89 -1.83 -13.02
C PHE A 273 2.11 -1.33 -12.23
N SER A 274 2.67 -2.14 -11.33
CA SER A 274 3.89 -1.74 -10.60
C SER A 274 5.10 -1.55 -11.53
N GLN A 275 5.23 -2.32 -12.62
CA GLN A 275 6.26 -2.08 -13.64
C GLN A 275 6.10 -0.75 -14.35
N ILE A 276 4.85 -0.37 -14.66
CA ILE A 276 4.54 0.91 -15.30
C ILE A 276 4.84 2.05 -14.33
N TYR A 277 4.34 1.95 -13.09
CA TYR A 277 4.52 2.97 -12.07
C TYR A 277 6.00 3.15 -11.73
N HIS A 278 6.75 2.07 -11.53
CA HIS A 278 8.21 2.12 -11.33
C HIS A 278 8.95 2.81 -12.48
N ALA A 279 8.52 2.58 -13.72
CA ALA A 279 9.14 3.21 -14.89
C ALA A 279 8.89 4.73 -14.97
N VAL A 280 7.81 5.22 -14.36
CA VAL A 280 7.48 6.66 -14.24
C VAL A 280 8.13 7.26 -12.99
N ASP A 281 8.00 6.56 -11.87
CA ASP A 281 8.50 6.93 -10.55
C ASP A 281 9.18 5.72 -9.89
N PRO A 282 10.52 5.65 -9.90
CA PRO A 282 11.27 4.54 -9.34
C PRO A 282 11.14 4.35 -7.83
N THR A 283 10.51 5.29 -7.11
CA THR A 283 10.20 5.12 -5.69
C THR A 283 9.15 4.04 -5.44
N ILE A 284 8.34 3.71 -6.45
CA ILE A 284 7.41 2.58 -6.40
C ILE A 284 8.16 1.32 -6.82
N PRO A 285 8.24 0.26 -5.99
CA PRO A 285 8.92 -0.96 -6.37
C PRO A 285 8.12 -1.75 -7.43
N VAL A 286 8.83 -2.58 -8.20
CA VAL A 286 8.19 -3.59 -9.02
C VAL A 286 7.78 -4.77 -8.14
N MET A 287 6.48 -5.03 -8.05
CA MET A 287 5.92 -6.08 -7.20
C MET A 287 5.55 -7.30 -8.03
N ASN A 288 5.87 -8.50 -7.55
CA ASN A 288 5.59 -9.73 -8.27
C ASN A 288 5.09 -10.83 -7.34
N LEU A 289 3.77 -10.92 -7.19
CA LEU A 289 3.08 -11.97 -6.44
C LEU A 289 2.57 -13.10 -7.35
N ASN A 290 3.14 -13.26 -8.56
CA ASN A 290 2.67 -14.30 -9.47
C ASN A 290 3.04 -15.70 -8.94
N PRO A 291 2.08 -16.64 -8.88
CA PRO A 291 2.40 -18.01 -8.58
C PRO A 291 3.21 -18.64 -9.72
N LYS A 292 3.97 -19.68 -9.37
CA LYS A 292 4.62 -20.55 -10.36
C LYS A 292 3.55 -21.14 -11.30
N GLN A 293 3.88 -21.20 -12.59
CA GLN A 293 2.89 -21.49 -13.63
C GLN A 293 2.51 -22.97 -13.73
N MET A 294 3.43 -23.88 -13.44
CA MET A 294 3.18 -25.31 -13.59
C MET A 294 2.48 -25.86 -12.33
N PRO A 295 1.34 -26.58 -12.44
CA PRO A 295 0.63 -27.12 -11.29
C PRO A 295 1.49 -27.94 -10.31
N PRO A 296 2.45 -28.78 -10.77
CA PRO A 296 3.34 -29.51 -9.86
C PRO A 296 4.29 -28.63 -9.05
N ASP A 297 4.63 -27.44 -9.57
CA ASP A 297 5.59 -26.52 -8.96
C ASP A 297 4.90 -25.46 -8.08
N TYR A 298 3.56 -25.48 -8.04
CA TYR A 298 2.77 -24.48 -7.34
C TYR A 298 2.62 -24.82 -5.86
N GLU A 299 2.97 -23.84 -5.02
CA GLU A 299 2.74 -23.81 -3.59
C GLU A 299 1.81 -22.65 -3.30
N PHE A 300 0.77 -22.89 -2.51
CA PHE A 300 -0.16 -21.84 -2.07
C PHE A 300 0.61 -20.77 -1.28
N ALA A 301 0.44 -19.50 -1.64
CA ALA A 301 1.06 -18.41 -0.87
C ALA A 301 0.47 -18.36 0.55
N HIS A 302 -0.86 -18.50 0.63
CA HIS A 302 -1.61 -18.45 1.87
C HIS A 302 -2.63 -19.60 1.92
N PRO A 303 -2.20 -20.83 2.27
CA PRO A 303 -3.08 -22.01 2.21
C PRO A 303 -4.28 -21.96 3.15
N ASP A 304 -4.25 -21.09 4.16
CA ASP A 304 -5.23 -20.91 5.23
C ASP A 304 -6.19 -19.74 5.00
N TRP A 305 -6.00 -18.93 3.96
CA TRP A 305 -6.93 -17.86 3.61
C TRP A 305 -8.22 -18.42 3.04
N ASP A 306 -9.35 -17.91 3.49
CA ASP A 306 -10.65 -18.25 2.93
C ASP A 306 -10.95 -17.43 1.66
N GLY A 307 -12.12 -17.69 1.07
CA GLY A 307 -12.59 -16.99 -0.11
C GLY A 307 -12.70 -15.49 0.07
N ALA A 308 -13.13 -15.03 1.25
CA ALA A 308 -13.33 -13.63 1.54
C ALA A 308 -11.98 -12.88 1.64
N GLU A 309 -10.95 -13.49 2.22
CA GLU A 309 -9.60 -12.91 2.25
C GLU A 309 -8.95 -12.88 0.87
N GLU A 310 -9.10 -13.94 0.06
CA GLU A 310 -8.62 -13.94 -1.34
C GLU A 310 -9.33 -12.88 -2.19
N ALA A 311 -10.65 -12.71 -2.01
CA ALA A 311 -11.42 -11.65 -2.64
C ALA A 311 -10.93 -10.26 -2.22
N ARG A 312 -10.65 -10.07 -0.93
CA ARG A 312 -10.07 -8.83 -0.40
C ARG A 312 -8.68 -8.56 -0.97
N GLN A 313 -7.86 -9.58 -1.19
CA GLN A 313 -6.56 -9.42 -1.85
C GLN A 313 -6.71 -8.95 -3.30
N MET A 314 -7.70 -9.46 -4.04
CA MET A 314 -8.03 -8.92 -5.37
C MET A 314 -8.45 -7.45 -5.31
N GLN A 315 -9.27 -7.08 -4.32
CA GLN A 315 -9.67 -5.69 -4.08
C GLN A 315 -8.44 -4.80 -3.81
N ARG A 316 -7.55 -5.18 -2.89
CA ARG A 316 -6.31 -4.45 -2.57
C ARG A 316 -5.42 -4.20 -3.78
N VAL A 317 -5.29 -5.18 -4.67
CA VAL A 317 -4.54 -5.01 -5.93
C VAL A 317 -5.25 -4.04 -6.89
N SER A 318 -6.58 -4.10 -6.96
CA SER A 318 -7.38 -3.16 -7.75
C SER A 318 -7.24 -1.73 -7.22
N GLU A 319 -7.32 -1.56 -5.90
CA GLU A 319 -7.13 -0.29 -5.19
C GLU A 319 -5.71 0.25 -5.37
N PHE A 320 -4.67 -0.59 -5.32
CA PHE A 320 -3.31 -0.18 -5.69
C PHE A 320 -3.25 0.43 -7.09
N CYS A 321 -3.90 -0.22 -8.06
CA CYS A 321 -3.93 0.28 -9.43
C CYS A 321 -4.62 1.65 -9.49
N ARG A 322 -5.76 1.83 -8.82
CA ARG A 322 -6.46 3.12 -8.72
C ARG A 322 -5.64 4.18 -8.01
N ARG A 323 -5.13 3.87 -6.82
CA ARG A 323 -4.41 4.75 -5.88
C ARG A 323 -3.26 5.50 -6.55
N PHE A 324 -2.51 4.81 -7.41
CA PHE A 324 -1.35 5.36 -8.12
C PHE A 324 -1.60 5.64 -9.60
N ALA A 325 -2.85 5.55 -10.07
CA ALA A 325 -3.17 5.79 -11.48
C ALA A 325 -2.90 7.23 -11.94
N TYR A 326 -2.72 8.18 -11.01
CA TYR A 326 -2.28 9.53 -11.34
C TYR A 326 -0.91 9.57 -12.03
N LEU A 327 -0.08 8.53 -11.88
CA LEU A 327 1.18 8.40 -12.61
C LEU A 327 0.98 8.14 -14.11
N LEU A 328 -0.24 7.85 -14.53
CA LEU A 328 -0.64 7.72 -15.94
C LEU A 328 -1.14 9.05 -16.51
N ASP A 329 -1.17 10.12 -15.73
CA ASP A 329 -1.65 11.42 -16.18
C ASP A 329 -0.86 11.93 -17.39
N GLY A 330 -1.59 12.48 -18.37
CA GLY A 330 -1.02 12.92 -19.65
C GLY A 330 -0.58 11.81 -20.62
N MET A 331 -0.70 10.52 -20.27
CA MET A 331 -0.41 9.43 -21.21
C MET A 331 -1.55 9.22 -22.21
N ASP A 332 -1.21 9.07 -23.50
CA ASP A 332 -2.17 8.61 -24.50
C ASP A 332 -2.47 7.12 -24.29
N VAL A 333 -3.74 6.79 -24.05
CA VAL A 333 -4.19 5.41 -23.82
C VAL A 333 -3.88 4.46 -24.98
N ASN A 334 -3.70 4.98 -26.20
CA ASN A 334 -3.35 4.18 -27.38
C ASN A 334 -1.84 4.09 -27.62
N ALA A 335 -1.03 4.83 -26.86
CA ALA A 335 0.42 4.80 -26.96
C ALA A 335 1.02 3.68 -26.11
N LYS A 336 2.27 3.32 -26.45
CA LYS A 336 3.08 2.38 -25.71
C LYS A 336 3.35 2.89 -24.29
N VAL A 337 3.11 2.04 -23.29
CA VAL A 337 3.33 2.41 -21.88
C VAL A 337 4.76 2.06 -21.45
N PRO A 338 5.46 2.94 -20.72
CA PRO A 338 6.76 2.65 -20.12
C PRO A 338 6.74 1.39 -19.25
N GLY A 339 7.86 0.66 -19.20
CA GLY A 339 7.99 -0.57 -18.39
C GLY A 339 7.15 -1.76 -18.85
N SER A 340 6.20 -1.57 -19.78
CA SER A 340 5.25 -2.59 -20.19
C SER A 340 5.64 -3.27 -21.50
N ARG A 341 5.34 -4.57 -21.63
CA ARG A 341 5.43 -5.30 -22.90
C ARG A 341 4.23 -5.10 -23.82
N TRP A 342 3.10 -4.59 -23.31
CA TRP A 342 1.86 -4.40 -24.06
C TRP A 342 1.99 -3.29 -25.10
N PRO A 343 1.33 -3.40 -26.27
CA PRO A 343 1.46 -2.39 -27.32
C PRO A 343 0.85 -1.05 -26.94
N SER A 344 -0.17 -1.02 -26.07
CA SER A 344 -0.76 0.20 -25.52
C SER A 344 -1.34 0.02 -24.12
N LEU A 345 -1.63 1.13 -23.41
CA LEU A 345 -2.32 1.11 -22.12
C LEU A 345 -3.73 0.51 -22.25
N ARG A 346 -4.45 0.92 -23.30
CA ARG A 346 -5.77 0.38 -23.65
C ARG A 346 -5.71 -1.13 -23.84
N SER A 347 -4.70 -1.65 -24.54
CA SER A 347 -4.53 -3.10 -24.73
C SER A 347 -4.30 -3.83 -23.42
N LEU A 348 -3.51 -3.27 -22.49
CA LEU A 348 -3.32 -3.85 -21.17
C LEU A 348 -4.62 -3.87 -20.37
N LEU A 349 -5.34 -2.74 -20.27
CA LEU A 349 -6.58 -2.64 -19.51
C LEU A 349 -7.67 -3.60 -20.02
N ILE A 350 -7.86 -3.67 -21.34
CA ILE A 350 -8.78 -4.64 -21.96
C ILE A 350 -8.34 -6.08 -21.68
N GLN A 351 -7.04 -6.35 -21.71
CA GLN A 351 -6.54 -7.69 -21.37
C GLN A 351 -6.82 -8.03 -19.92
N MET A 352 -6.63 -7.11 -18.97
CA MET A 352 -6.91 -7.36 -17.55
C MET A 352 -8.38 -7.65 -17.33
N GLN A 353 -9.29 -6.90 -17.95
CA GLN A 353 -10.72 -7.21 -17.93
C GLN A 353 -11.01 -8.65 -18.41
N ARG A 354 -10.46 -9.06 -19.56
CA ARG A 354 -10.66 -10.42 -20.09
C ARG A 354 -10.03 -11.49 -19.22
N HIS A 355 -8.85 -11.20 -18.68
CA HIS A 355 -8.07 -12.12 -17.83
C HIS A 355 -8.89 -12.53 -16.60
N TYR A 356 -9.49 -11.57 -15.90
CA TYR A 356 -10.39 -11.86 -14.78
C TYR A 356 -11.58 -12.73 -15.21
N GLY A 357 -12.30 -12.33 -16.26
CA GLY A 357 -13.46 -13.10 -16.74
C GLY A 357 -13.14 -14.54 -17.16
N GLU A 358 -12.02 -14.76 -17.86
CA GLU A 358 -11.60 -16.10 -18.31
C GLU A 358 -11.23 -17.02 -17.14
N HIS A 359 -10.43 -16.53 -16.18
CA HIS A 359 -9.99 -17.32 -15.03
C HIS A 359 -11.13 -17.59 -14.05
N THR A 360 -12.03 -16.63 -13.84
CA THR A 360 -13.24 -16.82 -13.03
C THR A 360 -14.17 -17.85 -13.66
N ALA A 361 -14.45 -17.76 -14.96
CA ALA A 361 -15.24 -18.78 -15.66
C ALA A 361 -14.61 -20.18 -15.59
N ASN A 362 -13.28 -20.26 -15.65
CA ASN A 362 -12.56 -21.51 -15.47
C ASN A 362 -12.62 -22.05 -14.04
N THR A 363 -12.76 -21.19 -13.02
CA THR A 363 -12.98 -21.62 -11.63
C THR A 363 -14.40 -22.13 -11.43
N VAL A 364 -15.42 -21.43 -11.92
CA VAL A 364 -16.82 -21.87 -11.83
C VAL A 364 -17.01 -23.27 -12.42
N LYS A 365 -16.38 -23.59 -13.55
CA LYS A 365 -16.42 -24.93 -14.15
C LYS A 365 -15.90 -26.04 -13.23
N LYS A 366 -15.07 -25.72 -12.23
CA LYS A 366 -14.49 -26.70 -11.30
C LYS A 366 -15.50 -27.18 -10.27
N PHE A 367 -16.55 -26.42 -10.00
CA PHE A 367 -17.57 -26.76 -9.01
C PHE A 367 -18.31 -28.05 -9.39
N GLU A 368 -18.34 -28.36 -10.69
CA GLU A 368 -18.96 -29.57 -11.26
C GLU A 368 -17.98 -30.76 -11.40
N LEU A 369 -16.71 -30.61 -10.98
CA LEU A 369 -15.73 -31.68 -11.14
C LEU A 369 -15.89 -32.76 -10.06
N PRO A 370 -15.63 -34.04 -10.40
CA PRO A 370 -15.58 -35.11 -9.41
C PRO A 370 -14.58 -34.78 -8.29
N GLY A 371 -15.04 -34.94 -7.04
CA GLY A 371 -14.23 -34.68 -5.85
C GLY A 371 -14.22 -33.22 -5.39
N TRP A 372 -15.01 -32.33 -6.01
CA TRP A 372 -15.22 -30.98 -5.50
C TRP A 372 -15.68 -31.00 -4.03
N PRO A 373 -15.00 -30.28 -3.11
CA PRO A 373 -15.39 -30.23 -1.71
C PRO A 373 -16.78 -29.61 -1.55
N GLN A 374 -17.64 -30.27 -0.77
CA GLN A 374 -18.94 -29.71 -0.41
C GLN A 374 -18.74 -28.61 0.65
N SER A 375 -19.52 -27.55 0.53
CA SER A 375 -19.53 -26.40 1.46
C SER A 375 -19.95 -26.80 2.87
#